data_AF-A0A523W6V6-F1
#
_entry.id   AF-A0A523W6V6-F1
#
_cell.length_a   1.000
_cell.length_b   1.000
_cell.length_c   1.000
_cell.angle_alpha   90.00
_cell.angle_beta   90.00
_cell.angle_gamma   90.00
#
_symmetry.space_group_name_H-M   'P 1'
#
loop_
_entity.id
_entity.type
_entity.pdbx_description
1 polymer ?
#
loop_
_entity_poly.entity_id
_entity_poly.type
_entity_poly.pdbx_seq_one_letter_code
_entity_poly.pdbx_strand_id
1 'polypeptide(L)'
;GILVNVVDSPTESSFILPATLSRGDLTIAVSTAGKSPALARKIKDDLAFIYPEEYGDLLDMIAKARGKIKRKYPDSQRRKQIWRELMEKI
;
A
#
# COMPACT_ATOMS: atom_id res chain seq x y z
N GLY A 1 -24.72 -9.54 -1.58
CA GLY A 1 -24.40 -9.42 -3.02
C GLY A 1 -22.98 -9.90 -3.27
N ILE A 2 -22.63 -10.20 -4.51
CA ILE A 2 -21.28 -10.60 -4.95
C ILE A 2 -20.69 -9.45 -5.78
N LEU A 3 -19.42 -9.11 -5.58
CA LEU A 3 -18.72 -8.13 -6.40
C LEU A 3 -18.40 -8.74 -7.77
N VAL A 4 -18.75 -8.04 -8.85
CA VAL A 4 -18.50 -8.45 -10.23
C VAL A 4 -17.74 -7.35 -10.94
N ASN A 5 -16.67 -7.71 -11.64
CA ASN A 5 -16.02 -6.82 -12.60
C ASN A 5 -16.03 -7.54 -13.94
N VAL A 6 -16.67 -6.91 -14.93
CA VAL A 6 -16.67 -7.36 -16.32
C VAL A 6 -15.61 -6.54 -17.02
N VAL A 7 -14.49 -7.18 -17.35
CA VAL A 7 -13.40 -6.54 -18.09
C VAL A 7 -14.00 -6.03 -19.42
N ASP A 8 -13.79 -4.74 -19.69
CA ASP A 8 -14.34 -3.99 -20.83
C ASP A 8 -15.83 -3.56 -20.78
N SER A 9 -16.58 -3.92 -19.74
CA SER A 9 -17.96 -3.43 -19.50
C SER A 9 -18.10 -2.71 -18.14
N PRO A 10 -17.77 -1.41 -18.04
CA PRO A 10 -17.89 -0.65 -16.80
C PRO A 10 -19.32 -0.58 -16.25
N THR A 11 -20.34 -0.58 -17.12
CA THR A 11 -21.76 -0.52 -16.74
C THR A 11 -22.30 -1.82 -16.14
N GLU A 12 -21.65 -2.94 -16.43
CA GLU A 12 -21.98 -4.27 -15.89
C GLU A 12 -21.10 -4.62 -14.68
N SER A 13 -20.17 -3.74 -14.33
CA SER A 13 -19.23 -3.91 -13.22
C SER A 13 -19.76 -3.24 -11.96
N SER A 14 -19.65 -3.92 -10.82
CA SER A 14 -19.94 -3.37 -9.49
C SER A 14 -18.73 -2.66 -8.86
N PHE A 15 -17.54 -2.76 -9.47
CA PHE A 15 -16.31 -2.09 -9.02
C PHE A 15 -15.29 -1.93 -10.17
N ILE A 16 -14.26 -1.12 -9.94
CA ILE A 16 -13.17 -0.84 -10.89
C ILE A 16 -11.87 -1.45 -10.36
N LEU A 17 -11.14 -2.15 -11.23
CA LEU A 17 -9.79 -2.62 -10.94
C LEU A 17 -8.78 -1.47 -11.01
N PRO A 18 -8.05 -1.16 -9.92
CA PRO A 18 -7.03 -0.12 -9.93
C PRO A 18 -5.74 -0.57 -10.62
N ALA A 19 -4.88 0.37 -11.00
CA ALA A 19 -3.50 0.09 -11.35
C ALA A 19 -2.71 -0.22 -10.07
N THR A 20 -2.13 -1.40 -9.95
CA THR A 20 -1.46 -1.87 -8.73
C THR A 20 0.05 -2.02 -8.91
N LEU A 21 0.79 -1.64 -7.87
CA LEU A 21 2.22 -1.90 -7.67
C LEU A 21 2.38 -2.74 -6.41
N SER A 22 3.17 -3.81 -6.49
CA SER A 22 3.44 -4.69 -5.35
C SER A 22 4.95 -4.84 -5.14
N ARG A 23 5.36 -4.85 -3.86
CA ARG A 23 6.73 -5.08 -3.35
C ARG A 23 6.64 -6.01 -2.15
N GLY A 24 6.65 -7.32 -2.40
CA GLY A 24 6.22 -8.30 -1.38
C GLY A 24 4.82 -7.96 -0.85
N ASP A 25 4.70 -7.76 0.47
CA ASP A 25 3.44 -7.41 1.15
C ASP A 25 3.03 -5.94 1.02
N LEU A 26 3.90 -5.05 0.50
CA LEU A 26 3.53 -3.66 0.22
C LEU A 26 2.72 -3.60 -1.08
N THR A 27 1.51 -3.06 -1.02
CA THR A 27 0.66 -2.82 -2.19
C THR A 27 0.24 -1.36 -2.28
N ILE A 28 0.45 -0.76 -3.44
CA ILE A 28 -0.01 0.59 -3.79
C ILE A 28 -1.02 0.44 -4.94
N ALA A 29 -2.22 0.98 -4.75
CA ALA A 29 -3.29 0.95 -5.73
C ALA A 29 -3.68 2.37 -6.15
N VAL A 30 -3.65 2.64 -7.45
CA VAL A 30 -4.03 3.93 -8.03
C VAL A 30 -5.31 3.77 -8.84
N SER A 31 -6.32 4.58 -8.54
CA SER A 31 -7.59 4.60 -9.26
C SER A 31 -7.98 6.02 -9.62
N THR A 32 -8.49 6.20 -10.83
CA THR A 32 -9.14 7.44 -11.28
C THR A 32 -10.67 7.31 -11.34
N ALA A 33 -11.24 6.30 -10.67
CA ALA A 33 -12.66 5.94 -10.78
C ALA A 33 -13.13 5.81 -12.25
N GLY A 34 -12.30 5.19 -13.10
CA GLY A 34 -12.60 4.96 -14.52
C GLY A 34 -12.42 6.17 -15.43
N LYS A 35 -12.17 7.37 -14.90
CA LYS A 35 -12.03 8.59 -15.71
C LYS A 35 -10.81 8.58 -16.64
N SER A 36 -9.69 7.99 -16.22
CA SER A 36 -8.48 7.88 -17.04
C SER A 36 -7.59 6.71 -16.58
N PRO A 37 -7.79 5.50 -17.14
CA PRO A 37 -6.92 4.35 -16.89
C PRO A 37 -5.45 4.63 -17.23
N ALA A 38 -5.20 5.43 -18.27
CA ALA A 38 -3.87 5.84 -18.67
C ALA A 38 -3.16 6.69 -17.59
N LEU A 39 -3.88 7.63 -16.96
CA LEU A 39 -3.33 8.42 -15.85
C LEU A 39 -3.06 7.56 -14.62
N ALA A 40 -3.97 6.63 -14.29
CA ALA A 40 -3.75 5.69 -13.19
C ALA A 40 -2.47 4.87 -13.40
N ARG A 41 -2.25 4.37 -14.62
CA ARG A 41 -1.04 3.66 -15.01
C ARG A 41 0.21 4.54 -14.90
N LYS A 42 0.17 5.76 -15.43
CA LYS A 42 1.30 6.70 -15.35
C LYS A 42 1.71 6.98 -13.90
N ILE A 43 0.76 7.30 -13.02
CA ILE A 43 1.05 7.55 -11.60
C ILE A 43 1.63 6.30 -10.95
N LYS A 44 1.08 5.11 -11.23
CA LYS A 44 1.61 3.84 -10.71
C LYS A 44 3.05 3.59 -11.20
N ASP A 45 3.37 3.91 -12.45
CA ASP A 45 4.72 3.80 -12.99
C ASP A 45 5.67 4.83 -12.33
N ASP A 46 5.22 6.09 -12.12
CA ASP A 46 6.00 7.11 -11.39
C ASP A 46 6.29 6.65 -9.93
N LEU A 47 5.30 6.06 -9.26
CA LEU A 47 5.46 5.51 -7.91
C LEU A 47 6.41 4.30 -7.87
N ALA A 48 6.56 3.55 -8.97
CA ALA A 48 7.50 2.44 -9.04
C ALA A 48 8.96 2.90 -8.97
N PHE A 49 9.26 4.13 -9.41
CA PHE A 49 10.58 4.74 -9.24
C PHE A 49 10.81 5.27 -7.82
N ILE A 50 9.76 5.77 -7.16
CA ILE A 50 9.84 6.27 -5.78
C ILE A 50 9.94 5.12 -4.77
N TYR A 51 9.25 4.01 -5.05
CA TYR A 51 9.18 2.81 -4.22
C TYR A 51 9.79 1.60 -4.97
N PRO A 52 11.13 1.50 -5.02
CA PRO A 52 11.82 0.37 -5.66
C PRO A 52 11.64 -0.94 -4.87
N GLU A 53 12.22 -2.04 -5.36
CA GLU A 53 12.00 -3.40 -4.81
C GLU A 53 12.37 -3.53 -3.33
N GLU A 54 13.37 -2.77 -2.87
CA GLU A 54 13.88 -2.76 -1.51
C GLU A 54 12.84 -2.31 -0.47
N TYR A 55 11.75 -1.66 -0.89
CA TYR A 55 10.65 -1.32 0.02
C TYR A 55 9.91 -2.56 0.55
N GLY A 56 9.97 -3.69 -0.17
CA GLY A 56 9.50 -4.97 0.35
C GLY A 56 10.33 -5.42 1.55
N ASP A 57 11.66 -5.40 1.43
CA ASP A 57 12.58 -5.76 2.51
C ASP A 57 12.46 -4.79 3.70
N LEU A 58 12.32 -3.49 3.42
CA LEU A 58 12.09 -2.47 4.43
C LEU A 58 10.80 -2.75 5.22
N LEU A 59 9.71 -3.11 4.55
CA LEU A 59 8.45 -3.46 5.20
C LEU A 59 8.62 -4.66 6.14
N ASP A 60 9.34 -5.70 5.71
CA ASP A 60 9.64 -6.86 6.54
C ASP A 60 10.46 -6.51 7.78
N MET A 61 11.44 -5.61 7.63
CA MET A 61 12.22 -5.09 8.75
C MET A 61 11.35 -4.31 9.75
N ILE A 62 10.47 -3.44 9.24
CA ILE A 62 9.51 -2.68 10.06
C ILE A 62 8.55 -3.63 10.79
N ALA A 63 8.03 -4.66 10.12
CA ALA A 63 7.15 -5.66 10.72
C ALA A 63 7.84 -6.41 11.88
N LYS A 64 9.10 -6.82 11.70
CA LYS A 64 9.91 -7.43 12.77
C LYS A 64 10.13 -6.47 13.94
N ALA A 65 10.44 -5.20 13.66
CA ALA A 65 10.57 -4.16 14.69
C ALA A 65 9.25 -3.97 15.46
N ARG A 66 8.11 -4.04 14.78
CA ARG A 66 6.77 -3.99 15.40
C ARG A 66 6.53 -5.07 16.42
N GLY A 67 6.87 -6.30 16.09
CA GLY A 67 6.80 -7.42 17.01
C GLY A 67 7.63 -7.16 18.26
N LYS A 68 8.88 -6.69 18.10
CA LYS A 68 9.78 -6.39 19.23
C LYS A 68 9.25 -5.27 20.12
N ILE A 69 8.80 -4.14 19.53
CA ILE A 69 8.24 -2.99 20.27
C ILE A 69 6.97 -3.39 21.01
N LYS A 70 6.08 -4.15 20.37
CA LYS A 70 4.83 -4.64 20.98
C LYS A 70 5.08 -5.49 22.23
N ARG A 71 6.09 -6.38 22.17
CA ARG A 71 6.48 -7.22 23.32
C ARG A 71 7.17 -6.44 24.43
N LYS A 72 8.02 -5.46 24.09
CA LYS A 72 8.82 -4.71 25.06
C LYS A 72 8.02 -3.63 25.81
N TYR A 73 7.03 -3.02 25.15
CA TYR A 73 6.25 -1.92 25.71
C TYR A 73 4.75 -2.30 25.74
N PRO A 74 4.19 -2.64 26.91
CA PRO A 74 2.76 -2.94 27.04
C PRO A 74 1.88 -1.72 26.76
N ASP A 75 2.34 -0.54 27.18
CA ASP A 75 1.64 0.74 27.04
C ASP A 75 1.48 1.16 25.57
N SER A 76 0.25 1.48 25.17
CA SER A 76 -0.10 1.79 23.79
C SER A 76 0.38 3.19 23.36
N GLN A 77 0.35 4.17 24.26
CA GLN A 77 0.76 5.55 23.96
C GLN A 77 2.27 5.64 23.73
N ARG A 78 3.06 4.99 24.59
CA ARG A 78 4.52 4.89 24.45
C ARG A 78 4.92 4.19 23.16
N ARG A 79 4.22 3.12 22.76
CA ARG A 79 4.44 2.47 21.46
C ARG A 79 4.15 3.41 20.29
N LYS A 80 3.08 4.20 20.35
CA LYS A 80 2.72 5.16 19.30
C LYS A 80 3.79 6.25 19.15
N GLN A 81 4.31 6.77 20.25
CA GLN A 81 5.40 7.75 20.23
C GLN A 81 6.67 7.19 19.61
N ILE A 82 7.15 6.03 20.09
CA ILE A 82 8.33 5.35 19.53
C ILE A 82 8.15 5.12 18.03
N TRP A 83 6.93 4.74 17.62
CA TRP A 83 6.67 4.49 16.21
C TRP A 83 6.75 5.72 15.33
N ARG A 84 6.21 6.84 15.80
CA ARG A 84 6.31 8.12 15.08
C ARG A 84 7.76 8.52 14.88
N GLU A 85 8.56 8.48 15.94
CA GLU A 85 9.99 8.84 15.90
C GLU A 85 10.83 7.92 15.00
N LEU A 86 10.43 6.65 14.85
CA LEU A 86 11.09 5.72 13.93
C LEU A 86 10.74 6.00 12.46
N MET A 87 9.47 6.32 12.17
CA MET A 87 9.02 6.59 10.80
C MET A 87 9.51 7.93 10.27
N GLU A 88 9.78 8.92 11.12
CA GLU A 88 10.37 10.21 10.73
C GLU A 88 11.83 10.10 10.23
N LYS A 89 12.48 8.96 10.43
CA LYS A 89 13.88 8.72 10.06
C LYS A 89 14.05 7.87 8.80
N ILE A 90 12.95 7.43 8.21
CA ILE A 90 12.87 6.63 6.98
C ILE A 90 12.48 7.59 5.86
#